data_AF-A0A0X8HD00-F1
#
_entry.id   AF-A0A0X8HD00-F1
#
_cell.length_a   1.000
_cell.length_b   1.000
_cell.length_c   1.000
_cell.angle_alpha   90.00
_cell.angle_beta   90.00
_cell.angle_gamma   90.00
#
_symmetry.space_group_name_H-M   'P 1'
#
loop_
_entity.id
_entity.type
_entity.pdbx_description
1 polymer ?
#
loop_
_entity_poly.entity_id
_entity_poly.type
_entity_poly.pdbx_seq_one_letter_code
_entity_poly.pdbx_strand_id
1 'polypeptide(L)'
;MRIGMALPAALAAMAGVGLGWWAPQGLVELWCLALLLLLARGNWRGLGVVLLVALTAGQVLLAKGGDLPLGLLRVDLALEGRLESVEEEDHLTRLLVRVEECRPLADEGLPCDRLRRVRLSHYQAPEMSPGERWALTVRLRPPGGFANPGAFDYGAWLWREGIQATGYVRREPPPERIQPADVSPRQLALAHLEA
;
A
#
# COMPACT_ATOMS: atom_id res chain seq x y z
N MET A 1 -36.36 10.96 -28.75
CA MET A 1 -36.20 10.82 -27.28
C MET A 1 -34.86 11.41 -26.88
N ARG A 2 -34.81 12.46 -26.06
CA ARG A 2 -33.54 12.98 -25.52
C ARG A 2 -33.07 11.99 -24.45
N ILE A 3 -32.04 11.20 -24.75
CA ILE A 3 -31.39 10.36 -23.74
C ILE A 3 -30.81 11.31 -22.70
N GLY A 4 -31.36 11.29 -21.49
CA GLY A 4 -30.84 12.07 -20.37
C GLY A 4 -29.43 11.59 -19.98
N MET A 5 -28.65 12.44 -19.32
CA MET A 5 -27.27 12.13 -18.93
C MET A 5 -27.14 11.01 -17.89
N ALA A 6 -28.24 10.56 -17.28
CA ALA A 6 -28.24 9.51 -16.26
C ALA A 6 -27.69 8.17 -16.78
N LEU A 7 -28.15 7.71 -17.95
CA LEU A 7 -27.71 6.43 -18.51
C LEU A 7 -26.23 6.46 -18.96
N PRO A 8 -25.75 7.50 -19.69
CA PRO A 8 -24.33 7.65 -19.99
C PRO A 8 -23.44 7.73 -18.75
N ALA A 9 -23.88 8.44 -17.70
CA ALA A 9 -23.11 8.56 -16.46
C ALA A 9 -23.03 7.22 -15.70
N ALA A 10 -24.11 6.44 -15.66
CA ALA A 10 -24.09 5.10 -15.06
C ALA A 10 -23.14 4.16 -15.81
N LEU A 11 -23.22 4.12 -17.15
CA LEU A 11 -22.31 3.32 -17.98
C LEU A 11 -20.85 3.76 -17.82
N ALA A 12 -20.61 5.07 -17.70
CA ALA A 12 -19.30 5.63 -17.42
C ALA A 12 -18.73 5.14 -16.08
N ALA A 13 -19.52 5.21 -15.01
CA ALA A 13 -19.09 4.71 -13.69
C ALA A 13 -18.77 3.21 -13.72
N MET A 14 -19.62 2.40 -14.37
CA MET A 14 -19.38 0.96 -14.52
C MET A 14 -18.12 0.66 -15.35
N ALA A 15 -17.92 1.39 -16.44
CA ALA A 15 -16.72 1.25 -17.28
C ALA A 15 -15.46 1.63 -16.50
N GLY A 16 -15.51 2.69 -15.68
CA GLY A 16 -14.39 3.10 -14.85
C GLY A 16 -14.04 2.05 -13.80
N VAL A 17 -15.03 1.46 -13.13
CA VAL A 17 -14.79 0.34 -12.19
C VAL A 17 -14.14 -0.85 -12.90
N GLY A 18 -14.63 -1.23 -14.09
CA GLY A 18 -14.05 -2.32 -14.88
C GLY A 18 -12.61 -2.03 -15.32
N LEU A 19 -12.33 -0.82 -15.81
CA LEU A 19 -11.00 -0.39 -16.22
C LEU A 19 -10.03 -0.30 -15.03
N GLY A 20 -10.48 0.20 -13.88
CA GLY A 20 -9.68 0.21 -12.65
C GLY A 20 -9.39 -1.20 -12.14
N TRP A 21 -10.29 -2.16 -12.37
CA TRP A 21 -10.04 -3.56 -12.01
C TRP A 21 -9.00 -4.22 -12.92
N TRP A 22 -9.10 -4.04 -14.23
CA TRP A 22 -8.19 -4.65 -15.20
C TRP A 22 -6.83 -3.95 -15.30
N ALA A 23 -6.83 -2.62 -15.18
CA ALA A 23 -5.65 -1.75 -15.18
C ALA A 23 -4.62 -2.08 -16.28
N PRO A 24 -5.00 -2.09 -17.57
CA PRO A 24 -4.09 -2.43 -18.65
C PRO A 24 -2.94 -1.42 -18.77
N GLN A 25 -1.79 -1.89 -19.22
CA GLN A 25 -0.68 -1.01 -19.60
C GLN A 25 -1.12 -0.06 -20.73
N GLY A 26 -0.68 1.19 -20.71
CA GLY A 26 -1.08 2.18 -21.72
C GLY A 26 -2.42 2.88 -21.44
N LEU A 27 -3.11 2.55 -20.34
CA LEU A 27 -4.40 3.14 -20.00
C LEU A 27 -4.28 4.67 -19.90
N VAL A 28 -3.33 5.17 -19.11
CA VAL A 28 -3.18 6.62 -18.85
C VAL A 28 -2.92 7.40 -20.15
N GLU A 29 -2.16 6.83 -21.07
CA GLU A 29 -1.81 7.41 -22.35
C GLU A 29 -3.05 7.54 -23.26
N LEU A 30 -3.82 6.46 -23.41
CA LEU A 30 -5.07 6.47 -24.18
C LEU A 30 -6.07 7.46 -23.60
N TRP A 31 -6.10 7.57 -22.28
CA TRP A 31 -6.92 8.50 -21.52
C TRP A 31 -6.58 9.96 -21.77
N CYS A 32 -5.30 10.32 -21.71
CA CYS A 32 -4.82 11.65 -22.04
C CYS A 32 -5.15 12.03 -23.49
N LEU A 33 -4.97 11.10 -24.43
CA LEU A 33 -5.32 11.32 -25.84
C LEU A 33 -6.82 11.56 -26.04
N ALA A 34 -7.68 10.79 -25.35
CA ALA A 34 -9.13 10.99 -25.40
C ALA A 34 -9.55 12.36 -24.85
N LEU A 35 -8.97 12.79 -23.72
CA LEU A 35 -9.23 14.10 -23.15
C LEU A 35 -8.81 15.23 -24.10
N LEU A 36 -7.61 15.14 -24.68
CA LEU A 36 -7.10 16.13 -25.65
C LEU A 36 -8.01 16.23 -26.88
N LEU A 37 -8.44 15.10 -27.44
CA LEU A 37 -9.35 15.06 -28.59
C LEU A 37 -10.72 15.69 -28.26
N LEU A 38 -11.27 15.42 -27.08
CA LEU A 38 -12.57 15.93 -26.67
C LEU A 38 -12.53 17.44 -26.37
N LEU A 39 -11.44 17.91 -25.76
CA LEU A 39 -11.17 19.34 -25.58
C LEU A 39 -11.05 20.06 -26.92
N ALA A 40 -10.26 19.51 -27.85
CA ALA A 40 -10.10 20.06 -29.20
C ALA A 40 -11.42 20.16 -29.98
N ARG A 41 -12.36 19.24 -29.71
CA ARG A 41 -13.70 19.22 -30.32
C ARG A 41 -14.74 20.05 -29.55
N GLY A 42 -14.40 20.66 -28.41
CA GLY A 42 -15.34 21.40 -27.56
C GLY A 42 -16.47 20.54 -26.98
N ASN A 43 -16.28 19.21 -26.89
CA ASN A 43 -17.32 18.28 -26.45
C ASN A 43 -17.32 18.12 -24.93
N TRP A 44 -17.85 19.13 -24.23
CA TRP A 44 -17.91 19.15 -22.76
C TRP A 44 -18.66 17.96 -22.14
N ARG A 45 -19.68 17.42 -22.83
CA ARG A 45 -20.41 16.23 -22.35
C ARG A 45 -19.54 14.98 -22.38
N GLY A 46 -18.80 14.78 -23.48
CA GLY A 46 -17.82 13.71 -23.60
C GLY A 46 -16.70 13.85 -22.56
N LEU A 47 -16.23 15.08 -22.33
CA LEU A 47 -15.22 15.37 -21.30
C LEU A 47 -15.70 14.93 -19.91
N GLY A 48 -16.94 15.30 -19.53
CA GLY A 48 -17.53 14.89 -18.27
C GLY A 48 -17.65 13.37 -18.11
N VAL A 49 -18.02 12.66 -19.19
CA VAL A 49 -18.07 11.19 -19.21
C VAL A 49 -16.70 10.59 -18.97
N VAL A 50 -15.67 11.03 -19.72
CA VAL A 50 -14.30 10.52 -19.55
C VAL A 50 -13.82 10.82 -18.13
N LEU A 51 -13.94 12.04 -17.63
CA LEU A 51 -13.55 12.38 -16.26
C LEU A 51 -14.25 11.52 -15.19
N LEU A 52 -15.53 11.18 -15.37
CA LEU A 52 -16.25 10.29 -14.46
C LEU A 52 -15.71 8.86 -14.49
N VAL A 53 -15.43 8.32 -15.69
CA VAL A 53 -14.76 7.02 -15.84
C VAL A 53 -13.38 7.08 -15.12
N ALA A 54 -12.65 8.22 -15.17
CA ALA A 54 -11.29 8.34 -14.62
C ALA A 54 -11.33 8.37 -13.11
N LEU A 55 -12.28 9.15 -12.58
CA LEU A 55 -12.51 9.27 -11.15
C LEU A 55 -12.82 7.90 -10.55
N THR A 56 -13.76 7.16 -11.16
CA THR A 56 -14.17 5.85 -10.67
C THR A 56 -13.08 4.78 -10.84
N ALA A 57 -12.36 4.77 -11.97
CA ALA A 57 -11.19 3.91 -12.15
C ALA A 57 -10.08 4.22 -11.13
N GLY A 58 -9.81 5.50 -10.89
CA GLY A 58 -8.82 5.98 -9.93
C GLY A 58 -9.13 5.54 -8.50
N GLN A 59 -10.41 5.60 -8.08
CA GLN A 59 -10.81 5.09 -6.76
C GLN A 59 -10.54 3.59 -6.61
N VAL A 60 -10.83 2.79 -7.65
CA VAL A 60 -10.56 1.34 -7.63
C VAL A 60 -9.04 1.07 -7.59
N LEU A 61 -8.24 1.80 -8.35
CA LEU A 61 -6.79 1.66 -8.35
C LEU A 61 -6.16 2.02 -7.01
N LEU A 62 -6.62 3.11 -6.38
CA LEU A 62 -6.18 3.52 -5.04
C LEU A 62 -6.57 2.50 -3.97
N ALA A 63 -7.76 1.91 -4.07
CA ALA A 63 -8.18 0.84 -3.16
C ALA A 63 -7.27 -0.40 -3.33
N LYS A 64 -7.04 -0.85 -4.57
CA LYS A 64 -6.19 -2.00 -4.87
C LYS A 64 -4.74 -1.83 -4.45
N GLY A 65 -4.20 -0.62 -4.57
CA GLY A 65 -2.81 -0.33 -4.20
C GLY A 65 -2.53 -0.50 -2.71
N GLY A 66 -3.58 -0.44 -1.87
CA GLY A 66 -3.47 -0.58 -0.42
C GLY A 66 -3.68 -2.00 0.11
N ASP A 67 -3.97 -3.00 -0.73
CA ASP A 67 -4.31 -4.36 -0.29
C ASP A 67 -3.12 -5.33 -0.37
N LEU A 68 -3.09 -6.28 0.55
CA LEU A 68 -2.18 -7.43 0.51
C LEU A 68 -2.53 -8.29 -0.73
N PRO A 69 -1.56 -8.60 -1.61
CA PRO A 69 -1.81 -9.45 -2.77
C PRO A 69 -2.40 -10.81 -2.41
N LEU A 70 -3.33 -11.29 -3.27
CA LEU A 70 -4.03 -12.57 -3.07
C LEU A 70 -3.03 -13.73 -2.95
N GLY A 71 -3.30 -14.65 -2.03
CA GLY A 71 -2.48 -15.84 -1.79
C GLY A 71 -1.37 -15.67 -0.74
N LEU A 72 -1.04 -14.44 -0.32
CA LEU A 72 -0.03 -14.19 0.71
C LEU A 72 -0.55 -14.32 2.15
N LEU A 73 -1.84 -14.57 2.33
CA LEU A 73 -2.46 -14.70 3.65
C LEU A 73 -1.87 -15.89 4.41
N ARG A 74 -1.22 -15.63 5.56
CA ARG A 74 -0.59 -16.64 6.42
C ARG A 74 0.57 -17.43 5.78
N VAL A 75 1.10 -16.96 4.65
CA VAL A 75 2.33 -17.50 4.07
C VAL A 75 3.53 -16.82 4.73
N ASP A 76 4.59 -17.59 4.97
CA ASP A 76 5.85 -17.04 5.47
C ASP A 76 6.65 -16.46 4.30
N LEU A 77 7.06 -15.20 4.43
CA LEU A 77 7.79 -14.44 3.42
C LEU A 77 9.15 -14.05 3.98
N ALA A 78 10.21 -14.20 3.18
CA ALA A 78 11.48 -13.55 3.41
C ALA A 78 11.37 -12.11 2.87
N LEU A 79 11.57 -11.14 3.75
CA LEU A 79 11.40 -9.72 3.48
C LEU A 79 12.68 -8.99 3.86
N GLU A 80 13.27 -8.28 2.90
CA GLU A 80 14.32 -7.31 3.17
C GLU A 80 13.74 -5.90 3.07
N GLY A 81 14.06 -5.07 4.05
CA GLY A 81 13.51 -3.72 4.08
C GLY A 81 14.18 -2.82 5.09
N ARG A 82 13.87 -1.53 4.96
CA ARG A 82 14.36 -0.49 5.86
C ARG A 82 13.31 -0.16 6.93
N LEU A 83 13.75 -0.05 8.17
CA LEU A 83 12.89 0.37 9.28
C LEU A 83 12.63 1.88 9.17
N GLU A 84 11.38 2.28 9.00
CA GLU A 84 10.96 3.68 9.00
C GLU A 84 10.66 4.19 10.41
N SER A 85 10.03 3.36 11.24
CA SER A 85 9.78 3.62 12.64
C SER A 85 9.90 2.34 13.47
N VAL A 86 10.32 2.53 14.71
CA VAL A 86 10.43 1.50 15.74
C VAL A 86 9.76 2.06 16.99
N GLU A 87 8.67 1.42 17.42
CA GLU A 87 7.91 1.77 18.61
C GLU A 87 8.00 0.59 19.59
N GLU A 88 8.69 0.75 20.72
CA GLU A 88 8.78 -0.28 21.75
C GLU A 88 7.62 -0.16 22.75
N GLU A 89 6.84 -1.23 22.90
CA GLU A 89 5.78 -1.36 23.89
C GLU A 89 6.01 -2.63 24.73
N ASP A 90 6.60 -2.49 25.91
CA ASP A 90 6.92 -3.55 26.88
C ASP A 90 7.70 -4.75 26.28
N HIS A 91 6.97 -5.70 25.67
CA HIS A 91 7.51 -6.94 25.09
C HIS A 91 7.27 -7.05 23.58
N LEU A 92 6.63 -6.04 23.00
CA LEU A 92 6.27 -5.97 21.60
C LEU A 92 6.88 -4.73 20.97
N THR A 93 7.72 -4.93 19.97
CA THR A 93 8.23 -3.85 19.13
C THR A 93 7.38 -3.77 17.88
N ARG A 94 6.78 -2.61 17.63
CA ARG A 94 6.05 -2.33 16.38
C ARG A 94 6.99 -1.66 15.40
N LEU A 95 7.09 -2.28 14.23
CA LEU A 95 8.00 -1.87 13.16
C LEU A 95 7.17 -1.41 11.98
N LEU A 96 7.52 -0.25 11.43
CA LEU A 96 7.06 0.16 10.11
C LEU A 96 8.20 -0.08 9.12
N VAL A 97 7.99 -0.98 8.16
CA VAL A 97 9.05 -1.44 7.27
C VAL A 97 8.72 -1.04 5.84
N ARG A 98 9.67 -0.34 5.19
CA ARG A 98 9.68 -0.14 3.76
C ARG A 98 10.32 -1.35 3.09
N VAL A 99 9.55 -2.05 2.28
CA VAL A 99 9.97 -3.28 1.60
C VAL A 99 10.85 -2.93 0.41
N GLU A 100 12.07 -3.47 0.40
CA GLU A 100 13.01 -3.36 -0.72
C GLU A 100 12.98 -4.64 -1.57
N GLU A 101 12.97 -5.80 -0.89
CA GLU A 101 12.88 -7.10 -1.52
C GLU A 101 11.90 -8.01 -0.77
N CYS A 102 11.16 -8.83 -1.52
CA CYS A 102 10.25 -9.81 -0.95
C CYS A 102 10.33 -11.12 -1.75
N ARG A 103 10.42 -12.24 -1.03
CA ARG A 103 10.38 -13.59 -1.60
C ARG A 103 9.49 -14.51 -0.76
N PRO A 104 8.50 -15.17 -1.35
CA PRO A 104 7.69 -16.17 -0.64
C PRO A 104 8.51 -17.44 -0.36
N LEU A 105 8.46 -17.96 0.87
CA LEU A 105 9.23 -19.17 1.24
C LEU A 105 8.56 -20.48 0.85
N ALA A 106 7.25 -20.47 0.64
CA ALA A 106 6.46 -21.68 0.35
C ALA A 106 6.18 -21.90 -1.14
N ASP A 107 5.96 -20.82 -1.90
CA ASP A 107 5.56 -20.88 -3.31
C ASP A 107 6.10 -19.65 -4.05
N GLU A 108 7.12 -19.86 -4.89
CA GLU A 108 7.81 -18.79 -5.65
C GLU A 108 6.88 -18.02 -6.60
N GLY A 109 5.69 -18.54 -6.91
CA GLY A 109 4.73 -17.90 -7.81
C GLY A 109 3.86 -16.80 -7.18
N LEU A 110 3.97 -16.55 -5.87
CA LEU A 110 3.12 -15.56 -5.19
C LEU A 110 3.59 -14.11 -5.45
N PRO A 111 2.68 -13.19 -5.83
CA PRO A 111 3.03 -11.82 -6.27
C PRO A 111 3.30 -10.90 -5.07
N CYS A 112 4.46 -11.04 -4.42
CA CYS A 112 4.86 -10.21 -3.28
C CYS A 112 5.76 -9.02 -3.66
N ASP A 113 6.09 -8.88 -4.95
CA ASP A 113 6.83 -7.79 -5.58
C ASP A 113 6.16 -6.41 -5.44
N ARG A 114 4.84 -6.39 -5.19
CA ARG A 114 4.04 -5.17 -5.04
C ARG A 114 3.98 -4.64 -3.61
N LEU A 115 4.53 -5.38 -2.64
CA LEU A 115 4.63 -4.91 -1.26
C LEU A 115 5.68 -3.81 -1.17
N ARG A 116 5.30 -2.70 -0.54
CA ARG A 116 6.08 -1.47 -0.39
C ARG A 116 6.18 -1.05 1.06
N ARG A 117 5.10 -1.15 1.84
CA ARG A 117 5.06 -0.70 3.23
C ARG A 117 4.22 -1.66 4.08
N VAL A 118 4.81 -2.19 5.15
CA VAL A 118 4.15 -3.14 6.05
C VAL A 118 4.36 -2.76 7.51
N ARG A 119 3.37 -3.03 8.36
CA ARG A 119 3.47 -2.85 9.82
C ARG A 119 3.61 -4.21 10.48
N LEU A 120 4.71 -4.43 11.20
CA LEU A 120 5.04 -5.71 11.80
C LEU A 120 5.09 -5.61 13.32
N SER A 121 4.68 -6.68 13.97
CA SER A 121 4.84 -6.92 15.39
C SER A 121 6.01 -7.88 15.61
N HIS A 122 7.03 -7.46 16.36
CA HIS A 122 8.14 -8.30 16.76
C HIS A 122 8.17 -8.46 18.28
N TYR A 123 7.88 -9.67 18.75
CA TYR A 123 8.02 -10.00 20.17
C TYR A 123 9.49 -10.26 20.49
N GLN A 124 9.98 -9.68 21.59
CA GLN A 124 11.38 -9.82 22.02
C GLN A 124 12.36 -9.44 20.90
N ALA A 125 12.13 -8.30 20.26
CA ALA A 125 13.00 -7.83 19.19
C ALA A 125 14.42 -7.55 19.74
N PRO A 126 15.47 -7.82 18.94
CA PRO A 126 16.79 -7.24 19.23
C PRO A 126 16.70 -5.70 19.13
N GLU A 127 17.75 -5.01 19.60
CA GLU A 127 17.85 -3.57 19.41
C GLU A 127 17.76 -3.22 17.92
N MET A 128 16.71 -2.46 17.59
CA MET A 128 16.38 -2.04 16.23
C MET A 128 16.23 -0.53 16.21
N SER A 129 16.77 0.12 15.20
CA SER A 129 16.72 1.58 15.06
C SER A 129 16.11 2.01 13.73
N PRO A 130 15.35 3.12 13.68
CA PRO A 130 14.89 3.68 12.42
C PRO A 130 16.08 3.98 11.50
N GLY A 131 15.94 3.65 10.21
CA GLY A 131 16.96 3.82 9.19
C GLY A 131 17.77 2.55 8.90
N GLU A 132 17.78 1.56 9.80
CA GLU A 132 18.47 0.28 9.59
C GLU A 132 17.80 -0.58 8.51
N ARG A 133 18.60 -1.42 7.84
CA ARG A 133 18.14 -2.40 6.86
C ARG A 133 18.21 -3.80 7.45
N TRP A 134 17.11 -4.54 7.36
CA TRP A 134 16.95 -5.85 7.98
C TRP A 134 16.41 -6.88 7.01
N ALA A 135 16.89 -8.12 7.13
CA ALA A 135 16.30 -9.32 6.56
C ALA A 135 15.43 -9.97 7.64
N LEU A 136 14.15 -10.16 7.34
CA LEU A 136 13.12 -10.62 8.27
C LEU A 136 12.33 -11.77 7.63
N THR A 137 12.02 -12.78 8.42
CA THR A 137 10.98 -13.74 8.05
C THR A 137 9.67 -13.31 8.66
N VAL A 138 8.65 -13.07 7.85
CA VAL A 138 7.39 -12.46 8.30
C VAL A 138 6.19 -13.29 7.87
N ARG A 139 5.12 -13.21 8.66
CA ARG A 139 3.81 -13.71 8.26
C ARG A 139 2.82 -12.56 8.21
N LEU A 140 2.28 -12.30 7.02
CA LEU A 140 1.42 -11.16 6.75
C LEU A 140 -0.07 -11.51 6.82
N ARG A 141 -0.86 -10.48 7.06
CA ARG A 141 -2.32 -10.44 7.05
C ARG A 141 -2.77 -9.17 6.32
N PRO A 142 -3.95 -9.20 5.66
CA PRO A 142 -4.53 -8.01 5.06
C PRO A 142 -4.62 -6.87 6.07
N PRO A 143 -4.49 -5.62 5.61
CA PRO A 143 -4.71 -4.47 6.46
C PRO A 143 -6.18 -4.46 6.87
N GLY A 144 -6.44 -4.44 8.16
CA GLY A 144 -7.80 -4.57 8.67
C GLY A 144 -7.90 -4.20 10.14
N GLY A 145 -9.07 -3.75 10.53
CA GLY A 145 -9.43 -3.41 11.89
C GLY A 145 -10.92 -3.65 12.11
N PHE A 146 -11.36 -3.58 13.37
CA PHE A 146 -12.78 -3.66 13.68
C PHE A 146 -13.48 -2.37 13.26
N ALA A 147 -14.59 -2.49 12.54
CA ALA A 147 -15.45 -1.36 12.17
C ALA A 147 -16.40 -1.01 13.34
N ASN A 148 -15.81 -0.56 14.45
CA ASN A 148 -16.56 -0.21 15.66
C ASN A 148 -17.12 1.22 15.57
N PRO A 149 -18.45 1.41 15.60
CA PRO A 149 -19.05 2.75 15.52
C PRO A 149 -18.56 3.66 16.65
N GLY A 150 -18.18 4.90 16.33
CA GLY A 150 -17.70 5.88 17.31
C GLY A 150 -16.28 5.64 17.84
N ALA A 151 -15.59 4.61 17.36
CA ALA A 151 -14.19 4.34 17.68
C ALA A 151 -13.25 4.77 16.54
N PHE A 152 -11.95 4.70 16.81
CA PHE A 152 -10.92 4.93 15.80
C PHE A 152 -10.97 3.88 14.70
N ASP A 153 -11.08 4.31 13.44
CA ASP A 153 -11.02 3.43 12.28
C ASP A 153 -9.57 3.09 11.93
N TYR A 154 -9.09 1.99 12.50
CA TYR A 154 -7.74 1.48 12.29
C TYR A 154 -7.47 1.08 10.83
N GLY A 155 -8.48 0.52 10.14
CA GLY A 155 -8.34 0.12 8.74
C GLY A 155 -8.16 1.33 7.82
N ALA A 156 -8.99 2.36 8.00
CA ALA A 156 -8.85 3.61 7.26
C ALA A 156 -7.54 4.34 7.58
N TRP A 157 -7.01 4.21 8.79
CA TRP A 157 -5.68 4.72 9.11
C TRP A 157 -4.57 3.97 8.37
N LEU A 158 -4.56 2.63 8.40
CA LEU A 158 -3.58 1.81 7.66
C LEU A 158 -3.56 2.18 6.17
N TRP A 159 -4.75 2.33 5.56
CA TRP A 159 -4.88 2.69 4.16
C TRP A 159 -4.32 4.09 3.85
N ARG A 160 -4.64 5.09 4.69
CA ARG A 160 -4.11 6.46 4.53
C ARG A 160 -2.59 6.53 4.68
N GLU A 161 -2.03 5.70 5.56
CA GLU A 161 -0.58 5.55 5.70
C GLU A 161 0.05 4.69 4.59
N GLY A 162 -0.73 4.18 3.64
CA GLY A 162 -0.22 3.31 2.58
C GLY A 162 0.35 1.99 3.10
N ILE A 163 -0.08 1.54 4.29
CA ILE A 163 0.33 0.27 4.89
C ILE A 163 -0.48 -0.84 4.24
N GLN A 164 0.18 -1.64 3.41
CA GLN A 164 -0.47 -2.66 2.58
C GLN A 164 -0.68 -3.99 3.31
N ALA A 165 -0.01 -4.19 4.45
CA ALA A 165 -0.16 -5.39 5.25
C ALA A 165 0.21 -5.14 6.71
N THR A 166 -0.42 -5.91 7.58
CA THR A 166 0.02 -6.07 8.97
C THR A 166 0.57 -7.47 9.17
N GLY A 167 1.38 -7.70 10.19
CA GLY A 167 1.92 -9.03 10.41
C GLY A 167 2.80 -9.11 11.63
N TYR A 168 3.54 -10.21 11.72
CA TYR A 168 4.52 -10.40 12.77
C TYR A 168 5.80 -11.04 12.24
N VAL A 169 6.90 -10.73 12.91
CA VAL A 169 8.22 -11.32 12.63
C VAL A 169 8.27 -12.72 13.25
N ARG A 170 8.74 -13.69 12.47
CA ARG A 170 8.99 -15.06 12.91
C ARG A 170 10.34 -15.12 13.62
N ARG A 171 10.45 -16.03 14.60
CA ARG A 171 11.71 -16.29 15.31
C ARG A 171 12.73 -17.04 14.46
N GLU A 172 12.24 -17.83 13.51
CA GLU A 172 13.04 -18.69 12.65
C GLU A 172 12.62 -18.51 11.19
N PRO A 173 13.58 -18.25 10.28
CA PRO A 173 14.95 -17.79 10.54
C PRO A 173 15.02 -16.53 11.42
N PRO A 174 16.07 -16.34 12.22
CA PRO A 174 16.22 -15.16 13.06
C PRO A 174 16.39 -13.90 12.20
N PRO A 175 15.93 -12.73 12.68
CA PRO A 175 16.12 -11.48 11.99
C PRO A 175 17.61 -11.12 11.91
N GLU A 176 18.05 -10.67 10.74
CA GLU A 176 19.45 -10.31 10.49
C GLU A 176 19.56 -8.85 10.06
N ARG A 177 20.44 -8.09 10.72
CA ARG A 177 20.72 -6.71 10.33
C ARG A 177 21.70 -6.70 9.16
N ILE A 178 21.23 -6.21 8.03
CA ILE A 178 22.02 -6.12 6.80
C ILE A 178 22.88 -4.86 6.80
N GLN A 179 22.29 -3.73 7.21
CA GLN A 179 22.98 -2.44 7.24
C GLN A 179 22.56 -1.62 8.47
N PRO A 180 23.52 -0.96 9.14
CA PRO A 180 23.21 -0.01 10.20
C PRO A 180 22.47 1.21 9.64
N ALA A 181 21.88 2.02 10.53
CA ALA A 181 21.25 3.26 10.13
C ALA A 181 22.29 4.24 9.59
N ASP A 182 21.97 4.90 8.48
CA ASP A 182 22.74 6.01 7.96
C ASP A 182 22.64 7.21 8.91
N VAL A 183 23.66 8.07 8.94
CA VAL A 183 23.66 9.27 9.78
C VAL A 183 22.53 10.21 9.33
N SER A 184 21.53 10.39 10.18
CA SER A 184 20.40 11.27 9.93
C SER A 184 20.52 12.56 10.76
N PRO A 185 20.62 13.75 10.12
CA PRO A 185 20.63 15.02 10.84
C PRO A 185 19.41 15.20 11.74
N ARG A 186 18.26 14.66 11.34
CA ARG A 186 17.03 14.66 12.15
C ARG A 186 17.19 13.83 13.41
N GLN A 187 17.78 12.64 13.32
CA GLN A 187 18.00 11.78 14.49
C GLN A 187 19.03 12.39 15.45
N LEU A 188 20.10 12.98 14.92
CA LEU A 188 21.07 13.73 15.74
C LEU A 188 20.41 14.89 16.48
N ALA A 189 19.52 15.62 15.82
CA ALA A 189 18.76 16.70 16.46
C ALA A 189 17.79 16.18 17.54
N LEU A 190 17.06 15.10 17.27
CA LEU A 190 16.17 14.48 18.27
C LEU A 190 16.94 13.99 19.49
N ALA A 191 18.06 13.28 19.27
CA ALA A 191 18.92 12.82 20.35
C ALA A 191 19.48 13.98 21.20
N HIS A 192 19.72 15.15 20.60
CA HIS A 192 20.15 16.34 21.33
C HIS A 192 19.02 16.98 22.16
N LEU A 193 17.77 16.90 21.70
CA LEU A 193 16.61 17.45 22.41
C LEU A 193 16.12 16.55 23.55
N GLU A 194 16.39 15.24 23.46
CA GLU A 194 16.01 14.23 24.45
C GLU A 194 17.09 14.00 25.53
N ALA A 195 18.30 14.55 25.35
CA ALA A 195 19.41 14.50 26.29
C ALA A 195 19.33 15.60 27.36
#